data_AF-A0AAD6K7D0-F1
#
_entry.id   AF-A0AAD6K7D0-F1
#
_cell.length_a   1.000
_cell.length_b   1.000
_cell.length_c   1.000
_cell.angle_alpha   90.00
_cell.angle_beta   90.00
_cell.angle_gamma   90.00
#
_symmetry.space_group_name_H-M   'P 1'
#
loop_
_entity.id
_entity.type
_entity.pdbx_description
1 polymer ?
#
loop_
_entity_poly.entity_id
_entity_poly.type
_entity_poly.pdbx_seq_one_letter_code
_entity_poly.pdbx_strand_id
1 'polypeptide(L)'
;MWRSGLRQRVKELLMILPPPSFLPPSPSSTHHLAFTKKPLLGLANASPCSAVTMSTTTTNNLDEIFKQKRVLRSKVRKSLKAMDPSLRSQEDDAIQSLVSEAAWFKSSQRLCAYITCYALREVDTSKLLSQILQNTTKDGSAQNAKKLYVPRVEDKNSHMRMLKISSMDDLIANSMDILEPAPVDQHGNAREDGFVPAYWFPLFIKELAKLETI
;
A
#
# COMPACT_ATOMS: atom_id res chain seq x y z
N MET A 1 -9.39 36.17 1.67
CA MET A 1 -8.64 36.22 0.39
C MET A 1 -7.54 35.14 0.29
N TRP A 2 -7.72 33.93 0.88
CA TRP A 2 -6.68 32.88 1.01
C TRP A 2 -7.12 31.52 0.42
N ARG A 3 -8.03 31.52 -0.57
CA ARG A 3 -8.65 30.27 -1.09
C ARG A 3 -8.05 29.76 -2.42
N SER A 4 -7.14 30.51 -3.05
CA SER A 4 -6.61 30.19 -4.39
C SER A 4 -5.25 29.46 -4.39
N GLY A 5 -4.39 29.68 -3.38
CA GLY A 5 -3.01 29.18 -3.41
C GLY A 5 -2.84 27.66 -3.27
N LEU A 6 -3.74 26.98 -2.55
CA LEU A 6 -3.61 25.54 -2.30
C LEU A 6 -4.02 24.68 -3.51
N ARG A 7 -5.03 25.13 -4.28
CA ARG A 7 -5.47 24.46 -5.51
C ARG A 7 -4.43 24.59 -6.64
N GLN A 8 -3.71 25.71 -6.69
CA GLN A 8 -2.66 25.94 -7.69
C GLN A 8 -1.48 24.98 -7.49
N ARG A 9 -1.03 24.79 -6.25
CA ARG A 9 0.15 23.95 -5.92
C ARG A 9 -0.06 22.45 -6.14
N VAL A 10 -1.28 21.95 -5.92
CA VAL A 10 -1.60 20.53 -6.20
C VAL A 10 -1.62 20.26 -7.71
N LYS A 11 -2.13 21.21 -8.51
CA LYS A 11 -2.05 21.12 -9.98
C LYS A 11 -0.60 21.18 -10.48
N GLU A 12 0.23 22.04 -9.90
CA GLU A 12 1.65 22.16 -10.27
C GLU A 12 2.44 20.89 -9.93
N LEU A 13 2.21 20.29 -8.75
CA LEU A 13 2.88 19.06 -8.33
C LEU A 13 2.48 17.84 -9.19
N LEU A 14 1.24 17.81 -9.68
CA LEU A 14 0.72 16.73 -10.54
C LEU A 14 1.29 16.81 -11.98
N MET A 15 1.74 17.98 -12.43
CA MET A 15 2.26 18.21 -13.78
C MET A 15 3.78 18.01 -13.90
N ILE A 16 4.50 17.83 -12.78
CA ILE A 16 5.98 17.71 -12.75
C ILE A 16 6.45 16.24 -12.74
N LEU A 17 5.55 15.27 -12.54
CA LEU A 17 5.90 13.85 -12.56
C LEU A 17 5.85 13.30 -13.99
N PRO A 18 6.97 12.85 -14.58
CA PRO A 18 6.94 12.18 -15.87
C PRO A 18 6.16 10.86 -15.76
N PRO A 19 5.42 10.46 -16.81
CA PRO A 19 4.72 9.18 -16.82
C PRO A 19 5.72 8.02 -16.75
N PRO A 20 5.43 6.95 -16.00
CA PRO A 20 6.30 5.77 -15.95
C PRO A 20 6.30 5.09 -17.33
N SER A 21 7.43 5.18 -18.02
CA SER A 21 7.69 4.43 -19.25
C SER A 21 7.94 2.97 -18.91
N PHE A 22 6.96 2.12 -19.21
CA PHE A 22 7.08 0.66 -19.11
C PHE A 22 7.74 0.12 -20.38
N LEU A 23 8.97 -0.39 -20.25
CA LEU A 23 9.58 -1.24 -21.29
C LEU A 23 9.22 -2.71 -20.98
N PRO A 24 8.73 -3.48 -21.96
CA PRO A 24 8.54 -4.92 -21.79
C PRO A 24 9.89 -5.66 -21.83
N PRO A 25 10.09 -6.73 -21.03
CA PRO A 25 11.30 -7.55 -21.12
C PRO A 25 11.29 -8.42 -22.38
N SER A 26 12.45 -8.51 -23.03
CA SER A 26 12.71 -9.35 -24.21
C SER A 26 12.73 -10.84 -23.84
N PRO A 27 12.17 -11.76 -24.67
CA PRO A 27 12.17 -13.19 -24.38
C PRO A 27 13.55 -13.82 -24.64
N SER A 28 14.13 -14.45 -23.61
CA SER A 28 15.36 -15.23 -23.72
C SER A 28 15.05 -16.66 -24.19
N SER A 29 15.74 -17.10 -25.23
CA SER A 29 15.61 -18.39 -25.90
C SER A 29 16.04 -19.58 -25.02
N THR A 30 15.20 -20.62 -24.97
CA THR A 30 15.46 -21.89 -24.29
C THR A 30 16.45 -22.73 -25.10
N HIS A 31 17.65 -22.98 -24.57
CA HIS A 31 18.54 -24.03 -25.07
C HIS A 31 18.64 -25.17 -24.07
N HIS A 32 18.10 -26.31 -24.50
CA HIS A 32 18.13 -27.61 -23.88
C HIS A 32 19.54 -28.22 -24.06
N LEU A 33 20.25 -28.50 -22.96
CA LEU A 33 21.42 -29.39 -22.98
C LEU A 33 21.37 -30.32 -21.78
N ALA A 34 21.17 -31.61 -22.08
CA ALA A 34 21.39 -32.72 -21.18
C ALA A 34 22.90 -32.89 -20.97
N PHE A 35 23.37 -33.03 -19.72
CA PHE A 35 24.65 -33.68 -19.46
C PHE A 35 24.67 -34.40 -18.11
N THR A 36 25.48 -35.45 -18.14
CA THR A 36 25.58 -36.63 -17.30
C THR A 36 26.20 -36.41 -15.91
N LYS A 37 25.80 -37.27 -14.96
CA LYS A 37 26.35 -37.39 -13.60
C LYS A 37 27.82 -37.84 -13.60
N LYS A 38 28.69 -37.16 -12.83
CA LYS A 38 29.79 -37.75 -12.03
C LYS A 38 30.13 -36.87 -10.82
N PRO A 39 30.50 -37.45 -9.65
CA PRO A 39 30.91 -36.69 -8.46
C PRO A 39 32.44 -36.56 -8.39
N LEU A 40 32.95 -35.42 -7.89
CA LEU A 40 34.33 -35.31 -7.41
C LEU A 40 34.41 -34.29 -6.26
N LEU A 41 35.01 -34.73 -5.16
CA LEU A 41 35.40 -33.94 -4.00
C LEU A 41 36.49 -32.92 -4.39
N GLY A 42 36.39 -31.68 -3.90
CA GLY A 42 37.45 -30.69 -4.13
C GLY A 42 37.19 -29.33 -3.48
N LEU A 43 37.87 -29.12 -2.34
CA LEU A 43 38.33 -27.85 -1.76
C LEU A 43 37.36 -26.66 -1.61
N ALA A 44 37.05 -26.38 -0.34
CA ALA A 44 36.49 -25.14 0.14
C ALA A 44 37.41 -23.94 -0.13
N ASN A 45 36.94 -22.98 -0.91
CA ASN A 45 37.37 -21.59 -0.83
C ASN A 45 36.17 -20.76 -0.38
N ALA A 46 36.03 -20.62 0.95
CA ALA A 46 35.15 -19.64 1.55
C ALA A 46 35.72 -18.25 1.25
N SER A 47 35.06 -17.53 0.36
CA SER A 47 35.29 -16.11 0.16
C SER A 47 34.94 -15.38 1.45
N PRO A 48 35.83 -14.58 2.07
CA PRO A 48 35.50 -13.86 3.27
C PRO A 48 34.49 -12.77 2.91
N CYS A 49 33.23 -12.95 3.33
CA CYS A 49 32.28 -11.85 3.40
C CYS A 49 32.92 -10.77 4.28
N SER A 50 33.31 -9.65 3.67
CA SER A 50 33.77 -8.47 4.40
C SER A 50 32.71 -8.10 5.43
N ALA A 51 33.03 -8.32 6.71
CA ALA A 51 32.25 -7.81 7.81
C ALA A 51 32.30 -6.28 7.72
N VAL A 52 31.22 -5.67 7.25
CA VAL A 52 31.05 -4.22 7.29
C VAL A 52 30.94 -3.84 8.77
N THR A 53 32.03 -3.30 9.31
CA THR A 53 32.01 -2.61 10.60
C THR A 53 31.09 -1.39 10.46
N MET A 54 29.89 -1.46 11.02
CA MET A 54 28.96 -0.33 11.06
C MET A 54 29.58 0.77 11.92
N SER A 55 30.08 1.82 11.27
CA SER A 55 30.57 3.03 11.91
C SER A 55 29.45 3.63 12.79
N THR A 56 29.76 3.87 14.06
CA THR A 56 28.88 4.43 15.10
C THR A 56 28.25 5.79 14.75
N THR A 57 28.77 6.47 13.73
CA THR A 57 28.22 7.74 13.21
C THR A 57 26.90 7.55 12.47
N THR A 58 26.69 6.42 11.78
CA THR A 58 25.48 6.15 10.98
C THR A 58 24.28 5.80 11.86
N THR A 59 24.50 5.09 12.97
CA THR A 59 23.45 4.71 13.92
C THR A 59 22.86 5.94 14.61
N ASN A 60 23.71 6.89 15.04
CA ASN A 60 23.27 8.15 15.65
C ASN A 60 22.38 8.98 14.71
N ASN A 61 22.66 8.96 13.39
CA ASN A 61 21.85 9.69 12.40
C ASN A 61 20.45 9.07 12.23
N LEU A 62 20.36 7.73 12.20
CA LEU A 62 19.08 7.01 12.09
C LEU A 62 18.20 7.22 13.32
N ASP A 63 18.77 7.22 14.52
CA ASP A 63 18.03 7.45 15.76
C ASP A 63 17.42 8.86 15.81
N GLU A 64 18.16 9.87 15.33
CA GLU A 64 17.61 11.22 15.19
C GLU A 64 16.48 11.28 14.16
N ILE A 65 16.62 10.57 13.03
CA ILE A 65 15.52 10.45 12.05
C ILE A 65 14.29 9.79 12.69
N PHE A 66 14.46 8.73 13.49
CA PHE A 66 13.34 8.07 14.17
C PHE A 66 12.68 8.97 15.20
N LYS A 67 13.47 9.74 15.98
CA LYS A 67 12.93 10.75 16.91
C LYS A 67 12.13 11.81 16.17
N GLN A 68 12.66 12.34 15.06
CA GLN A 68 11.98 13.34 14.24
C GLN A 68 10.67 12.78 13.66
N LYS A 69 10.67 11.56 13.13
CA LYS A 69 9.46 10.88 12.63
C LYS A 69 8.43 10.71 13.74
N ARG A 70 8.83 10.30 14.95
CA ARG A 70 7.94 10.14 16.10
C ARG A 70 7.29 11.47 16.49
N VAL A 71 8.09 12.53 16.64
CA VAL A 71 7.58 13.88 16.97
C VAL A 71 6.56 14.35 15.91
N LEU A 72 6.87 14.15 14.62
CA LEU A 72 5.98 14.52 13.52
C LEU A 72 4.67 13.73 13.57
N ARG A 73 4.71 12.40 13.74
CA ARG A 73 3.50 11.56 13.86
C ARG A 73 2.63 12.00 15.03
N SER A 74 3.22 12.27 16.19
CA SER A 74 2.48 12.77 17.36
C SER A 74 1.81 14.12 17.08
N LYS A 75 2.51 15.04 16.39
CA LYS A 75 1.94 16.34 16.00
C LYS A 75 0.76 16.17 15.05
N VAL A 76 0.90 15.34 14.02
CA VAL A 76 -0.16 15.04 13.05
C VAL A 76 -1.37 14.40 13.73
N ARG A 77 -1.17 13.36 14.56
CA ARG A 77 -2.26 12.73 15.33
C ARG A 77 -3.00 13.73 16.21
N LYS A 78 -2.28 14.64 16.88
CA LYS A 78 -2.90 15.69 17.70
C LYS A 78 -3.74 16.65 16.86
N SER A 79 -3.25 17.10 15.72
CA SER A 79 -4.03 17.94 14.79
C SER A 79 -5.26 17.23 14.25
N LEU A 80 -5.12 15.96 13.82
CA LEU A 80 -6.25 15.15 13.34
C LEU A 80 -7.28 14.89 14.46
N LYS A 81 -6.83 14.78 15.71
CA LYS A 81 -7.71 14.64 16.88
C LYS A 81 -8.48 15.91 17.21
N ALA A 82 -7.87 17.07 17.01
CA ALA A 82 -8.46 18.37 17.29
C ALA A 82 -9.36 18.90 16.16
N MET A 83 -9.41 18.23 15.01
CA MET A 83 -10.25 18.63 13.88
C MET A 83 -11.73 18.45 14.22
N ASP A 84 -12.55 19.44 13.86
CA ASP A 84 -14.00 19.35 13.99
C ASP A 84 -14.55 18.19 13.13
N PRO A 85 -15.44 17.32 13.68
CA PRO A 85 -15.96 16.18 12.93
C PRO A 85 -16.75 16.54 11.67
N SER A 86 -17.46 17.67 11.66
CA SER A 86 -18.23 18.09 10.48
C SER A 86 -17.31 18.58 9.37
N LEU A 87 -16.29 19.38 9.73
CA LEU A 87 -15.25 19.79 8.80
C LEU A 87 -14.49 18.57 8.26
N ARG A 88 -14.19 17.59 9.13
CA ARG A 88 -13.52 16.36 8.72
C ARG A 88 -14.32 15.61 7.65
N SER A 89 -15.61 15.39 7.90
CA SER A 89 -16.50 14.74 6.94
C SER A 89 -16.56 15.48 5.60
N GLN A 90 -16.61 16.83 5.64
CA GLN A 90 -16.58 17.66 4.44
C GLN A 90 -15.28 17.49 3.63
N GLU A 91 -14.13 17.46 4.30
CA GLU A 91 -12.83 17.26 3.65
C GLU A 91 -12.69 15.84 3.08
N ASP A 92 -13.13 14.81 3.83
CA ASP A 92 -13.14 13.42 3.36
C ASP A 92 -13.99 13.28 2.08
N ASP A 93 -15.16 13.91 2.04
CA ASP A 93 -16.04 13.95 0.86
C ASP A 93 -15.41 14.67 -0.34
N ALA A 94 -14.74 15.79 -0.10
CA ALA A 94 -14.04 16.53 -1.13
C ALA A 94 -12.88 15.72 -1.73
N ILE A 95 -12.12 15.00 -0.90
CA ILE A 95 -11.02 14.14 -1.34
C ILE A 95 -11.54 12.98 -2.17
N GLN A 96 -12.57 12.27 -1.69
CA GLN A 96 -13.18 11.16 -2.42
C GLN A 96 -13.74 11.61 -3.79
N SER A 97 -14.37 12.79 -3.85
CA SER A 97 -14.89 13.34 -5.11
C SER A 97 -13.77 13.67 -6.10
N LEU A 98 -12.67 14.28 -5.62
CA LEU A 98 -11.52 14.58 -6.47
C LEU A 98 -10.89 13.31 -7.05
N VAL A 99 -10.79 12.24 -6.24
CA VAL A 99 -10.27 10.95 -6.69
C VAL A 99 -11.22 10.31 -7.71
N SER A 100 -12.52 10.26 -7.42
CA SER A 100 -13.50 9.62 -8.32
C SER A 100 -13.60 10.31 -9.68
N GLU A 101 -13.40 11.64 -9.72
CA GLU A 101 -13.42 12.43 -10.95
C GLU A 101 -12.13 12.32 -11.77
N ALA A 102 -11.01 11.93 -11.15
CA ALA A 102 -9.71 11.93 -11.78
C ALA A 102 -9.61 10.95 -12.96
N ALA A 103 -8.97 11.38 -14.05
CA ALA A 103 -8.79 10.56 -15.25
C ALA A 103 -8.06 9.25 -14.96
N TRP A 104 -7.02 9.27 -14.12
CA TRP A 104 -6.26 8.08 -13.72
C TRP A 104 -7.13 7.08 -12.96
N PHE A 105 -8.05 7.56 -12.11
CA PHE A 105 -8.95 6.67 -11.37
C PHE A 105 -9.94 6.01 -12.33
N LYS A 106 -10.55 6.79 -13.21
CA LYS A 106 -11.51 6.32 -14.22
C LYS A 106 -10.91 5.31 -15.19
N SER A 107 -9.67 5.50 -15.65
CA SER A 107 -8.99 4.57 -16.58
C SER A 107 -8.35 3.35 -15.90
N SER A 108 -8.13 3.38 -14.58
CA SER A 108 -7.49 2.27 -13.86
C SER A 108 -8.33 0.99 -13.87
N GLN A 109 -7.71 -0.16 -14.13
CA GLN A 109 -8.37 -1.47 -14.06
C GLN A 109 -8.13 -2.22 -12.73
N ARG A 110 -7.05 -1.86 -12.01
CA ARG A 110 -6.65 -2.49 -10.76
C ARG A 110 -6.29 -1.39 -9.77
N LEU A 111 -6.85 -1.42 -8.58
CA LEU A 111 -6.66 -0.40 -7.56
C LEU A 111 -6.35 -1.06 -6.22
N CYS A 112 -5.44 -0.43 -5.49
CA CYS A 112 -5.10 -0.78 -4.11
C CYS A 112 -5.63 0.31 -3.19
N ALA A 113 -6.43 -0.04 -2.18
CA ALA A 113 -6.95 0.91 -1.21
C ALA A 113 -7.03 0.26 0.17
N TYR A 114 -6.84 1.06 1.22
CA TYR A 114 -7.09 0.61 2.59
C TYR A 114 -8.59 0.64 2.90
N ILE A 115 -8.99 -0.07 3.94
CA ILE A 115 -10.31 0.09 4.56
C ILE A 115 -10.15 1.09 5.69
N THR A 116 -10.95 2.16 5.66
CA THR A 116 -10.89 3.21 6.67
C THR A 116 -11.03 2.63 8.07
N CYS A 117 -10.08 2.99 8.93
CA CYS A 117 -10.17 2.76 10.37
C CYS A 117 -10.32 4.11 11.09
N TYR A 118 -11.46 4.34 11.73
CA TYR A 118 -11.73 5.61 12.43
C TYR A 118 -10.75 5.89 13.58
N ALA A 119 -10.23 4.85 14.23
CA ALA A 119 -9.22 5.00 15.30
C ALA A 119 -7.91 5.62 14.78
N LEU A 120 -7.55 5.33 13.52
CA LEU A 120 -6.35 5.86 12.87
C LEU A 120 -6.54 7.28 12.31
N ARG A 121 -7.78 7.79 12.29
CA ARG A 121 -8.13 9.11 11.74
C ARG A 121 -7.64 9.31 10.30
N GLU A 122 -7.75 8.23 9.53
CA GLU A 122 -7.47 8.20 8.09
C GLU A 122 -8.62 8.82 7.30
N VAL A 123 -8.37 9.12 6.03
CA VAL A 123 -9.43 9.64 5.14
C VAL A 123 -10.47 8.52 4.97
N ASP A 124 -11.75 8.90 4.99
CA ASP A 124 -12.80 7.94 4.63
C ASP A 124 -12.71 7.59 3.14
N THR A 125 -12.69 6.30 2.82
CA THR A 125 -12.64 5.77 1.45
C THR A 125 -13.90 4.98 1.09
N SER A 126 -14.90 4.94 1.97
CA SER A 126 -16.11 4.11 1.82
C SER A 126 -16.87 4.34 0.50
N LYS A 127 -16.96 5.58 0.01
CA LYS A 127 -17.65 5.92 -1.26
C LYS A 127 -16.86 5.40 -2.46
N LEU A 128 -15.53 5.50 -2.43
CA LEU A 128 -14.68 4.94 -3.49
C LEU A 128 -14.76 3.42 -3.53
N LEU A 129 -14.68 2.77 -2.37
CA LEU A 129 -14.76 1.31 -2.26
C LEU A 129 -16.10 0.79 -2.77
N SER A 130 -17.21 1.41 -2.33
CA SER A 130 -18.55 1.04 -2.80
C SER A 130 -18.74 1.27 -4.30
N GLN A 131 -18.24 2.38 -4.86
CA GLN A 131 -18.26 2.63 -6.31
C GLN A 131 -17.50 1.54 -7.09
N ILE A 132 -16.32 1.14 -6.63
CA ILE A 132 -15.51 0.10 -7.28
C ILE A 132 -16.22 -1.26 -7.24
N LEU A 133 -16.72 -1.64 -6.08
CA LEU A 133 -17.38 -2.94 -5.87
C LEU A 133 -18.72 -3.04 -6.61
N GLN A 134 -19.53 -1.97 -6.66
CA GLN A 134 -20.81 -1.94 -7.39
C GLN A 134 -20.64 -1.99 -8.91
N ASN A 135 -19.60 -1.36 -9.46
CA ASN A 135 -19.34 -1.39 -10.91
C ASN A 135 -18.91 -2.79 -11.40
N THR A 136 -18.61 -3.71 -10.50
CA THR A 136 -18.31 -5.11 -10.84
C THR A 136 -19.59 -5.92 -11.11
N THR A 137 -20.75 -5.49 -10.60
CA THR A 137 -21.99 -6.29 -10.61
C THR A 137 -23.03 -5.85 -11.64
N LYS A 138 -22.96 -4.61 -12.17
CA LYS A 138 -24.10 -4.00 -12.89
C LYS A 138 -24.15 -4.20 -14.41
N ASP A 139 -23.03 -4.48 -15.08
CA ASP A 139 -23.04 -4.58 -16.54
C ASP A 139 -22.36 -5.87 -16.99
N GLY A 140 -23.07 -6.74 -17.74
CA GLY A 140 -22.51 -7.90 -18.42
C GLY A 140 -21.37 -7.59 -19.40
N SER A 141 -20.99 -6.31 -19.53
CA SER A 141 -19.72 -5.83 -20.07
C SER A 141 -18.60 -6.02 -19.03
N ALA A 142 -18.06 -7.24 -18.96
CA ALA A 142 -16.87 -7.58 -18.16
C ALA A 142 -15.62 -6.71 -18.46
N GLN A 143 -15.65 -5.84 -19.47
CA GLN A 143 -14.49 -5.08 -19.92
C GLN A 143 -14.10 -3.88 -19.04
N ASN A 144 -14.95 -3.41 -18.13
CA ASN A 144 -14.68 -2.21 -17.32
C ASN A 144 -14.74 -2.40 -15.79
N ALA A 145 -14.90 -3.65 -15.31
CA ALA A 145 -14.90 -3.93 -13.88
C ALA A 145 -13.50 -3.72 -13.28
N LYS A 146 -13.39 -2.79 -12.32
CA LYS A 146 -12.13 -2.53 -11.62
C LYS A 146 -11.90 -3.61 -10.56
N LYS A 147 -10.69 -4.17 -10.50
CA LYS A 147 -10.28 -5.06 -9.41
C LYS A 147 -9.80 -4.24 -8.22
N LEU A 148 -10.36 -4.50 -7.04
CA LEU A 148 -9.96 -3.88 -5.78
C LEU A 148 -9.10 -4.82 -4.96
N TYR A 149 -7.95 -4.33 -4.51
CA TYR A 149 -7.03 -5.02 -3.62
C TYR A 149 -6.91 -4.24 -2.31
N VAL A 150 -6.91 -4.96 -1.19
CA VAL A 150 -6.86 -4.38 0.15
C VAL A 150 -5.67 -4.97 0.93
N PRO A 151 -4.95 -4.15 1.73
CA PRO A 151 -3.84 -4.63 2.54
C PRO A 151 -4.28 -5.68 3.56
N ARG A 152 -3.51 -6.77 3.64
CA ARG A 152 -3.54 -7.73 4.75
C ARG A 152 -2.16 -7.76 5.39
N VAL A 153 -2.09 -7.63 6.71
CA VAL A 153 -0.83 -7.63 7.45
C VAL A 153 -0.63 -8.98 8.14
N GLU A 154 0.51 -9.61 7.87
CA GLU A 154 0.95 -10.78 8.61
C GLU A 154 1.89 -10.33 9.73
N ASP A 155 1.31 -10.13 10.93
CA ASP A 155 1.94 -9.44 12.06
C ASP A 155 3.34 -9.96 12.43
N LYS A 156 3.56 -11.28 12.33
CA LYS A 156 4.82 -11.92 12.73
C LYS A 156 6.03 -11.49 11.89
N ASN A 157 5.83 -11.23 10.60
CA ASN A 157 6.93 -10.98 9.66
C ASN A 157 6.98 -9.54 9.17
N SER A 158 6.07 -8.67 9.67
CA SER A 158 5.81 -7.37 9.04
C SER A 158 5.60 -7.47 7.53
N HIS A 159 5.13 -8.62 7.06
CA HIS A 159 4.80 -8.87 5.67
C HIS A 159 3.42 -8.28 5.38
N MET A 160 3.22 -7.74 4.20
CA MET A 160 1.95 -7.17 3.78
C MET A 160 1.65 -7.63 2.37
N ARG A 161 0.45 -8.19 2.19
CA ARG A 161 -0.05 -8.62 0.89
C ARG A 161 -1.23 -7.76 0.49
N MET A 162 -1.46 -7.64 -0.81
CA MET A 162 -2.60 -6.90 -1.34
C MET A 162 -3.59 -7.92 -1.88
N LEU A 163 -4.64 -8.26 -1.13
CA LEU A 163 -5.54 -9.33 -1.53
C LEU A 163 -6.79 -8.76 -2.21
N LYS A 164 -7.21 -9.39 -3.31
CA LYS A 164 -8.44 -9.01 -4.02
C LYS A 164 -9.67 -9.26 -3.14
N ILE A 165 -10.58 -8.29 -3.12
CA ILE A 165 -11.93 -8.44 -2.57
C ILE A 165 -12.99 -8.25 -3.66
N SER A 166 -14.12 -8.91 -3.46
CA SER A 166 -15.31 -8.87 -4.33
C SER A 166 -16.51 -8.25 -3.62
N SER A 167 -16.57 -8.34 -2.28
CA SER A 167 -17.56 -7.64 -1.45
C SER A 167 -16.94 -7.19 -0.12
N MET A 168 -17.71 -6.46 0.69
CA MET A 168 -17.27 -6.09 2.05
C MET A 168 -17.28 -7.30 3.01
N ASP A 169 -18.03 -8.36 2.68
CA ASP A 169 -18.10 -9.60 3.48
C ASP A 169 -16.81 -10.43 3.41
N ASP A 170 -15.92 -10.07 2.48
CA ASP A 170 -14.58 -10.64 2.37
C ASP A 170 -13.62 -10.19 3.49
N LEU A 171 -14.03 -9.21 4.29
CA LEU A 171 -13.20 -8.57 5.30
C LEU A 171 -13.42 -9.19 6.69
N ILE A 172 -12.34 -9.34 7.43
CA ILE A 172 -12.31 -9.77 8.83
C ILE A 172 -11.55 -8.74 9.66
N ALA A 173 -11.98 -8.53 10.90
CA ALA A 173 -11.26 -7.66 11.83
C ALA A 173 -10.00 -8.35 12.36
N ASN A 174 -8.89 -7.62 12.41
CA ASN A 174 -7.70 -8.03 13.16
C ASN A 174 -7.79 -7.60 14.63
N SER A 175 -6.71 -7.81 15.40
CA SER A 175 -6.67 -7.45 16.83
C SER A 175 -6.76 -5.94 17.14
N MET A 176 -6.63 -5.09 16.12
CA MET A 176 -6.75 -3.63 16.22
C MET A 176 -8.09 -3.12 15.66
N ASP A 177 -9.06 -4.02 15.44
CA ASP A 177 -10.35 -3.75 14.79
C ASP A 177 -10.21 -3.14 13.37
N ILE A 178 -9.06 -3.34 12.74
CA ILE A 178 -8.84 -2.96 11.34
C ILE A 178 -9.36 -4.10 10.48
N LEU A 179 -10.25 -3.76 9.54
CA LEU A 179 -10.77 -4.71 8.56
C LEU A 179 -9.71 -5.00 7.49
N GLU A 180 -9.38 -6.27 7.35
CA GLU A 180 -8.47 -6.80 6.32
C GLU A 180 -9.09 -8.00 5.60
N PRO A 181 -8.70 -8.31 4.35
CA PRO A 181 -9.26 -9.44 3.63
C PRO A 181 -8.96 -10.75 4.33
N ALA A 182 -9.93 -11.66 4.41
CA ALA A 182 -9.69 -13.02 4.86
C ALA A 182 -8.61 -13.70 4.00
N PRO A 183 -7.76 -14.59 4.55
CA PRO A 183 -6.68 -15.24 3.80
C PRO A 183 -7.17 -16.03 2.57
N VAL A 184 -8.39 -16.57 2.67
CA VAL A 184 -9.06 -17.36 1.63
C VAL A 184 -10.40 -16.70 1.26
N ASP A 185 -10.90 -17.05 0.09
CA ASP A 185 -12.26 -16.69 -0.33
C ASP A 185 -13.32 -17.56 0.36
N GLN A 186 -14.58 -17.25 0.09
CA GLN A 186 -15.76 -18.00 0.54
C GLN A 186 -15.79 -19.48 0.10
N HIS A 187 -14.94 -19.88 -0.84
CA HIS A 187 -14.82 -21.26 -1.35
C HIS A 187 -13.55 -21.95 -0.82
N GLY A 188 -12.78 -21.28 0.05
CA GLY A 188 -11.54 -21.80 0.62
C GLY A 188 -10.32 -21.67 -0.28
N ASN A 189 -10.41 -20.95 -1.41
CA ASN A 189 -9.29 -20.75 -2.31
C ASN A 189 -8.43 -19.56 -1.89
N ALA A 190 -7.14 -19.60 -2.24
CA ALA A 190 -6.26 -18.44 -2.10
C ALA A 190 -6.78 -17.27 -2.93
N ARG A 191 -6.81 -16.07 -2.34
CA ARG A 191 -7.18 -14.83 -3.04
C ARG A 191 -6.11 -14.43 -4.06
N GLU A 192 -6.53 -13.77 -5.13
CA GLU A 192 -5.62 -13.13 -6.09
C GLU A 192 -4.76 -12.10 -5.35
N ASP A 193 -3.45 -12.32 -5.35
CA ASP A 193 -2.48 -11.37 -4.79
C ASP A 193 -2.18 -10.29 -5.83
N GLY A 194 -2.37 -9.05 -5.42
CA GLY A 194 -2.04 -7.87 -6.19
C GLY A 194 -0.55 -7.61 -6.10
N PHE A 195 0.09 -7.36 -7.24
CA PHE A 195 1.50 -6.99 -7.25
C PHE A 195 1.73 -5.76 -6.36
N VAL A 196 2.46 -5.94 -5.27
CA VAL A 196 2.95 -4.86 -4.42
C VAL A 196 4.32 -4.47 -4.96
N PRO A 197 4.52 -3.26 -5.51
CA PRO A 197 5.87 -2.79 -5.74
C PRO A 197 6.63 -2.83 -4.40
N ALA A 198 7.88 -3.28 -4.40
CA ALA A 198 8.73 -3.34 -3.20
C ALA A 198 8.88 -1.98 -2.46
N TYR A 199 8.40 -0.90 -3.07
CA TYR A 199 8.42 0.48 -2.57
C TYR A 199 7.04 1.04 -2.23
N TRP A 200 5.97 0.23 -2.25
CA TRP A 200 4.70 0.64 -1.65
C TRP A 200 4.91 0.61 -0.14
N PHE A 201 5.46 1.70 0.40
CA PHE A 201 5.53 1.92 1.82
C PHE A 201 4.09 2.14 2.32
N PRO A 202 3.48 1.20 3.07
CA PRO A 202 2.41 1.56 3.97
C PRO A 202 3.06 2.32 5.14
N LEU A 203 3.56 3.52 4.90
CA LEU A 203 4.25 4.33 5.91
C LEU A 203 3.31 4.77 7.05
N PHE A 204 2.03 4.37 7.00
CA PHE A 204 0.98 4.81 7.90
C PHE A 204 0.38 3.74 8.81
N ILE A 205 0.22 2.48 8.37
CA ILE A 205 -0.55 1.50 9.17
C ILE A 205 0.27 0.89 10.32
N LYS A 206 1.53 0.46 10.07
CA LYS A 206 2.27 -0.32 11.09
C LYS A 206 2.82 0.47 12.25
N GLU A 207 3.17 1.74 12.06
CA GLU A 207 3.81 2.53 13.12
C GLU A 207 2.82 3.31 13.99
N LEU A 208 1.55 3.40 13.58
CA LEU A 208 0.51 3.96 14.44
C LEU A 208 -0.02 2.95 15.46
N ALA A 209 -0.04 1.65 15.14
CA ALA A 209 -0.48 0.60 16.07
C ALA A 209 0.59 0.20 17.09
N LYS A 210 1.89 0.20 16.73
CA LYS A 210 2.98 -0.09 17.67
C LYS A 210 3.22 0.97 18.75
N LEU A 211 2.57 2.13 18.65
CA LEU A 211 2.66 3.21 19.65
C LEU A 211 1.51 3.16 20.68
N GLU A 212 0.65 2.14 20.65
CA GLU A 212 -0.36 1.90 21.70
C GLU A 212 0.11 0.90 22.77
N THR A 213 1.39 0.52 22.78
CA THR A 213 1.95 -0.38 23.81
C THR A 213 3.30 0.05 24.37
N ILE A 214 3.56 1.37 24.46
CA ILE A 214 4.55 1.99 25.38
C ILE A 214 4.09 3.40 25.76
#